data_AF-A0A2N5U590-F1
#
_entry.id   AF-A0A2N5U590-F1
#
_cell.length_a   1.000
_cell.length_b   1.000
_cell.length_c   1.000
_cell.angle_alpha   90.00
_cell.angle_beta   90.00
_cell.angle_gamma   90.00
#
_symmetry.space_group_name_H-M   'P 1'
#
loop_
_entity.id
_entity.type
_entity.pdbx_description
1 polymer ?
#
loop_
_entity_poly.entity_id
_entity_poly.type
_entity_poly.pdbx_seq_one_letter_code
_entity_poly.pdbx_strand_id
1 'polypeptide(L)'
;MPTKFKFTPAQLQWLQEKQIWLEKLVVECFEPENIVVSQTDQYEGKGRDYYLWQSHCVCQAHLNAQARGLDMPTWAAPDVKAAWNAVRNRLGRGPIQFDGPSPEEIVWNYGREPTGGNTIKAMVTRR
;
A
#
# COMPACT_ATOMS: atom_id res chain seq x y z
N MET A 1 19.40 12.30 13.79
CA MET A 1 18.02 11.80 13.86
C MET A 1 17.71 11.46 15.32
N PRO A 2 16.54 11.82 15.87
CA PRO A 2 16.17 11.35 17.20
C PRO A 2 16.05 9.82 17.16
N THR A 3 16.83 9.14 18.01
CA THR A 3 16.93 7.68 18.04
C THR A 3 15.80 7.01 18.83
N LYS A 4 14.94 7.81 19.47
CA LYS A 4 13.86 7.33 20.34
C LYS A 4 12.63 8.20 20.16
N PHE A 5 11.51 7.60 19.77
CA PHE A 5 10.18 8.20 19.77
C PHE A 5 9.35 7.49 20.85
N LYS A 6 8.66 8.25 21.70
CA LYS A 6 7.77 7.68 22.72
C LYS A 6 6.34 7.76 22.19
N PHE A 7 5.76 6.60 21.92
CA PHE A 7 4.39 6.50 21.47
C PHE A 7 3.41 6.67 22.64
N THR A 8 2.32 7.39 22.40
CA THR A 8 1.16 7.42 23.30
C THR A 8 0.36 6.11 23.17
N PRO A 9 -0.49 5.76 24.15
CA PRO A 9 -1.37 4.60 24.02
C PRO A 9 -2.24 4.63 22.76
N ALA A 10 -2.76 5.80 22.36
CA ALA A 10 -3.56 5.96 21.16
C ALA A 10 -2.74 5.71 19.88
N GLN A 11 -1.49 6.17 19.84
CA GLN A 11 -0.58 5.92 18.72
C GLN A 11 -0.23 4.43 18.61
N LEU A 12 0.02 3.75 19.74
CA LEU A 12 0.25 2.29 19.76
C LEU A 12 -0.97 1.52 19.28
N GLN A 13 -2.17 1.92 19.72
CA GLN A 13 -3.42 1.30 19.27
C GLN A 13 -3.60 1.48 17.76
N TRP A 14 -3.38 2.70 17.23
CA TRP A 14 -3.44 2.95 15.80
C TRP A 14 -2.45 2.06 15.02
N LEU A 15 -1.22 1.91 15.50
CA LEU A 15 -0.21 1.05 14.86
C LEU A 15 -0.68 -0.40 14.78
N GLN A 16 -1.24 -0.93 15.86
CA GLN A 16 -1.79 -2.30 15.89
C GLN A 16 -2.97 -2.47 14.92
N GLU A 17 -3.92 -1.52 14.94
CA GLU A 17 -5.08 -1.55 14.05
C GLU A 17 -4.67 -1.48 12.57
N LYS A 18 -3.68 -0.64 12.23
CA LYS A 18 -3.18 -0.51 10.85
C LYS A 18 -2.36 -1.70 10.40
N GLN A 19 -1.61 -2.34 11.30
CA GLN A 19 -0.93 -3.59 10.98
C GLN A 19 -1.94 -4.69 10.61
N ILE A 20 -2.99 -4.88 11.43
CA ILE A 20 -4.05 -5.87 11.15
C ILE A 20 -4.79 -5.55 9.85
N TRP A 21 -5.12 -4.28 9.64
CA TRP A 21 -5.76 -3.83 8.40
C TRP A 21 -4.88 -4.11 7.17
N LEU A 22 -3.58 -3.83 7.26
CA LEU A 22 -2.64 -4.03 6.18
C LEU A 22 -2.50 -5.50 5.81
N GLU A 23 -2.41 -6.39 6.80
CA GLU A 23 -2.34 -7.84 6.57
C GLU A 23 -3.55 -8.36 5.81
N LYS A 24 -4.76 -7.89 6.16
CA LYS A 24 -5.99 -8.23 5.42
C LYS A 24 -5.98 -7.66 4.01
N LEU A 25 -5.65 -6.37 3.88
CA LEU A 25 -5.60 -5.67 2.60
C LEU A 25 -4.68 -6.39 1.61
N VAL A 26 -3.47 -6.79 2.05
CA VAL A 26 -2.51 -7.46 1.18
C VAL A 26 -3.06 -8.78 0.65
N VAL A 27 -3.67 -9.60 1.51
CA VAL A 27 -4.23 -10.89 1.08
C VAL A 27 -5.40 -10.70 0.12
N GLU A 28 -6.32 -9.80 0.44
CA GLU A 28 -7.56 -9.63 -0.34
C GLU A 28 -7.33 -8.87 -1.66
N CYS A 29 -6.44 -7.87 -1.65
CA CYS A 29 -6.31 -6.90 -2.73
C CYS A 29 -5.05 -7.10 -3.58
N PHE A 30 -3.94 -7.52 -2.97
CA PHE A 30 -2.66 -7.62 -3.68
C PHE A 30 -2.42 -9.04 -4.20
N GLU A 31 -2.81 -10.05 -3.43
CA GLU A 31 -2.62 -11.47 -3.80
C GLU A 31 -3.93 -12.28 -3.73
N PRO A 32 -5.01 -11.88 -4.44
CA PRO A 32 -6.24 -12.66 -4.45
C PRO A 32 -6.01 -14.06 -5.06
N GLU A 33 -6.72 -15.07 -4.54
CA GLU A 33 -6.62 -16.48 -4.98
C GLU A 33 -7.05 -16.66 -6.45
N ASN A 34 -8.04 -15.88 -6.90
CA ASN A 34 -8.55 -15.91 -8.27
C ASN A 34 -8.28 -14.57 -8.95
N ILE A 35 -7.28 -14.52 -9.83
CA ILE A 35 -6.97 -13.33 -10.60
C ILE A 35 -7.54 -13.49 -11.99
N VAL A 36 -8.63 -12.78 -12.29
CA VAL A 36 -9.03 -12.52 -13.67
C VAL A 36 -8.26 -11.29 -14.11
N VAL A 37 -7.15 -11.46 -14.83
CA VAL A 37 -6.50 -10.34 -15.51
C VAL A 37 -7.46 -9.86 -16.58
N SER A 38 -7.90 -8.61 -16.50
CA SER A 38 -8.83 -8.08 -17.50
C SER A 38 -8.09 -8.00 -18.84
N GLN A 39 -8.74 -8.34 -19.95
CA GLN A 39 -8.12 -8.22 -21.29
C GLN A 39 -7.63 -6.80 -21.60
N THR A 40 -8.19 -5.80 -20.93
CA THR A 40 -7.76 -4.39 -20.96
C THR A 40 -6.36 -4.14 -20.39
N ASP A 41 -5.92 -4.91 -19.39
CA ASP A 41 -4.57 -4.78 -18.80
C ASP A 41 -3.46 -5.21 -19.78
N GLN A 42 -3.80 -6.00 -20.82
CA GLN A 42 -2.87 -6.38 -21.88
C GLN A 42 -2.65 -5.25 -22.92
N TYR A 43 -3.60 -4.31 -23.06
CA TYR A 43 -3.58 -3.31 -24.13
C TYR A 43 -2.66 -2.10 -23.87
N GLU A 44 -2.36 -1.77 -22.61
CA GLU A 44 -1.45 -0.65 -22.26
C GLU A 44 0.02 -1.08 -22.08
N GLY A 45 0.35 -2.36 -22.28
CA GLY A 45 1.69 -2.89 -22.04
C GLY A 45 2.12 -2.90 -20.57
N LYS A 46 1.21 -2.58 -19.64
CA LYS A 46 1.45 -2.56 -18.20
C LYS A 46 0.79 -3.78 -17.56
N GLY A 47 1.60 -4.75 -17.14
CA GLY A 47 1.09 -5.95 -16.48
C GLY A 47 0.48 -5.68 -15.10
N ARG A 48 -0.21 -6.68 -14.55
CA ARG A 48 -0.77 -6.71 -13.18
C ARG A 48 0.15 -6.11 -12.12
N ASP A 49 1.44 -6.43 -12.19
CA ASP A 49 2.44 -5.99 -11.21
C ASP A 49 2.58 -4.47 -11.15
N TYR A 50 2.36 -3.75 -12.27
CA TYR A 50 2.37 -2.29 -12.30
C TYR A 50 1.20 -1.69 -11.50
N TYR A 51 -0.02 -2.19 -11.68
CA TYR A 51 -1.20 -1.67 -10.97
C TYR A 51 -1.17 -2.01 -9.49
N LEU A 52 -0.67 -3.20 -9.12
CA LEU A 52 -0.43 -3.56 -7.74
C LEU A 52 0.67 -2.70 -7.12
N TRP A 53 1.73 -2.39 -7.87
CA TRP A 53 2.74 -1.43 -7.46
C TRP A 53 2.14 -0.05 -7.22
N GLN A 54 1.35 0.51 -8.14
CA GLN A 54 0.70 1.80 -7.89
C GLN A 54 -0.21 1.78 -6.66
N SER A 55 -0.94 0.68 -6.45
CA SER A 55 -1.81 0.51 -5.29
C SER A 55 -1.02 0.51 -3.97
N HIS A 56 0.15 -0.15 -3.94
CA HIS A 56 1.03 -0.13 -2.77
C HIS A 56 1.50 1.30 -2.45
N CYS A 57 1.90 2.05 -3.46
CA CYS A 57 2.36 3.43 -3.34
C CYS A 57 1.30 4.33 -2.70
N VAL A 58 0.06 4.24 -3.19
CA VAL A 58 -1.06 5.04 -2.66
C VAL A 58 -1.38 4.64 -1.22
N CYS A 59 -1.39 3.34 -0.90
CA CYS A 59 -1.63 2.87 0.46
C CYS A 59 -0.56 3.37 1.43
N GLN A 60 0.73 3.29 1.04
CA GLN A 60 1.83 3.78 1.87
C GLN A 60 1.72 5.28 2.12
N ALA A 61 1.39 6.05 1.09
CA ALA A 61 1.22 7.49 1.20
C ALA A 61 0.07 7.85 2.17
N HIS A 62 -1.03 7.10 2.12
CA HIS A 62 -2.15 7.30 3.03
C HIS A 62 -1.78 7.01 4.50
N LEU A 63 -1.06 5.91 4.76
CA LEU A 63 -0.54 5.60 6.10
C LEU A 63 0.45 6.67 6.59
N ASN A 64 1.33 7.16 5.72
CA ASN A 64 2.26 8.24 6.05
C ASN A 64 1.52 9.55 6.39
N ALA A 65 0.46 9.89 5.65
CA ALA A 65 -0.35 11.07 5.93
C ALA A 65 -1.09 10.95 7.28
N GLN A 66 -1.66 9.78 7.58
CA GLN A 66 -2.30 9.51 8.86
C GLN A 66 -1.30 9.56 10.03
N ALA A 67 -0.10 8.99 9.86
CA ALA A 67 0.95 9.04 10.87
C ALA A 67 1.35 10.50 11.18
N ARG A 68 1.51 11.34 10.14
CA ARG A 68 1.74 12.79 10.32
C ARG A 68 0.59 13.47 11.08
N GLY A 69 -0.65 13.12 10.77
CA GLY A 69 -1.83 13.63 11.48
C GLY A 69 -1.92 13.22 12.96
N LEU A 70 -1.15 12.20 13.38
CA LEU A 70 -1.02 11.74 14.76
C LEU A 70 0.29 12.19 15.42
N ASP A 71 1.01 13.14 14.81
CA ASP A 71 2.35 13.59 15.24
C ASP A 71 3.36 12.44 15.39
N MET A 72 3.21 11.39 14.59
CA MET A 72 4.15 10.28 14.52
C MET A 72 5.12 10.44 13.37
N PRO A 73 6.38 9.98 13.52
CA PRO A 73 7.29 9.90 12.41
C PRO A 73 6.78 8.91 11.36
N THR A 74 6.92 9.26 10.08
CA THR A 74 6.45 8.40 8.97
C THR A 74 7.16 7.06 8.90
N TRP A 75 8.39 6.96 9.43
CA TRP A 75 9.09 5.67 9.52
C TRP A 75 8.43 4.68 10.49
N ALA A 76 7.55 5.16 11.38
CA ALA A 76 6.78 4.30 12.28
C ALA A 76 5.51 3.76 11.64
N ALA A 77 5.04 4.34 10.53
CA ALA A 77 3.88 3.83 9.81
C ALA A 77 4.18 2.41 9.29
N PRO A 78 3.20 1.49 9.30
CA PRO A 78 3.38 0.15 8.73
C PRO A 78 3.88 0.21 7.28
N ASP A 79 4.80 -0.68 6.94
CA ASP A 79 5.39 -0.77 5.61
C ASP A 79 4.58 -1.72 4.73
N VAL A 80 3.88 -1.14 3.74
CA VAL A 80 3.01 -1.85 2.81
C VAL A 80 3.79 -2.82 1.94
N LYS A 81 4.98 -2.41 1.46
CA LYS A 81 5.81 -3.26 0.59
C LYS A 81 6.38 -4.44 1.36
N ALA A 82 6.80 -4.22 2.61
CA ALA A 82 7.29 -5.28 3.48
C ALA A 82 6.18 -6.30 3.78
N ALA A 83 4.97 -5.86 4.12
CA ALA A 83 3.83 -6.74 4.36
C ALA A 83 3.45 -7.53 3.09
N TRP A 84 3.44 -6.86 1.93
CA TRP A 84 3.18 -7.53 0.66
C TRP A 84 4.23 -8.59 0.33
N ASN A 85 5.51 -8.27 0.46
CA ASN A 85 6.60 -9.23 0.26
C ASN A 85 6.52 -10.42 1.22
N ALA A 86 6.15 -10.20 2.49
CA ALA A 86 5.97 -11.27 3.46
C ALA A 86 4.85 -12.25 3.03
N VAL A 87 3.71 -11.74 2.56
CA VAL A 87 2.61 -12.57 2.05
C VAL A 87 3.03 -13.32 0.79
N ARG A 88 3.69 -12.66 -0.16
CA ARG A 88 4.19 -13.31 -1.37
C ARG A 88 5.17 -14.44 -1.08
N ASN A 89 6.07 -14.23 -0.12
CA ASN A 89 7.01 -15.26 0.32
C ASN A 89 6.27 -16.46 0.95
N ARG A 90 5.26 -16.22 1.78
CA ARG A 90 4.41 -17.27 2.35
C ARG A 90 3.68 -18.08 1.26
N LEU A 91 3.33 -17.43 0.15
CA LEU A 91 2.68 -18.05 -1.01
C LEU A 91 3.67 -18.68 -2.02
N GLY A 92 4.98 -18.66 -1.75
CA GLY A 92 6.00 -19.21 -2.66
C GLY A 92 6.26 -18.39 -3.93
N ARG A 93 5.80 -17.13 -4.00
CA ARG A 93 5.91 -16.26 -5.18
C ARG A 93 7.16 -15.39 -5.21
N GLY A 94 7.90 -15.34 -4.09
CA GLY A 94 9.06 -14.47 -3.90
C GLY A 94 8.70 -12.97 -3.81
N PRO A 95 9.65 -12.11 -3.42
CA PRO A 95 9.40 -10.67 -3.30
C PRO A 95 9.11 -10.03 -4.66
N ILE A 96 8.37 -8.92 -4.67
CA ILE A 96 8.19 -8.16 -5.91
C ILE A 96 9.50 -7.47 -6.31
N GLN A 97 9.90 -7.64 -7.56
CA GLN A 97 11.13 -7.05 -8.14
C GLN A 97 10.84 -5.88 -9.07
N PHE A 98 9.68 -5.24 -8.94
CA PHE A 98 9.30 -4.13 -9.80
C PHE A 98 10.02 -2.85 -9.39
N ASP A 99 10.87 -2.33 -10.28
CA ASP A 99 11.52 -1.02 -10.16
C ASP A 99 10.64 0.05 -10.84
N GLY A 100 9.57 0.43 -10.15
CA GLY A 100 8.66 1.49 -10.55
C GLY A 100 8.97 2.85 -9.93
N PRO A 101 8.26 3.92 -10.35
CA PRO A 101 8.35 5.22 -9.68
C PRO A 101 8.00 5.09 -8.19
N SER A 102 8.62 5.94 -7.37
CA SER A 102 8.49 5.90 -5.93
C SER A 102 7.06 6.26 -5.48
N PRO A 103 6.63 5.88 -4.25
CA PRO A 103 5.33 6.28 -3.73
C PRO A 103 5.07 7.79 -3.75
N GLU A 104 6.12 8.58 -3.55
CA GLU A 104 6.07 10.04 -3.54
C GLU A 104 5.87 10.61 -4.96
N GLU A 105 6.54 10.02 -5.95
CA GLU A 105 6.37 10.37 -7.37
C GLU A 105 4.97 10.04 -7.88
N ILE A 106 4.42 8.88 -7.48
CA ILE A 106 3.05 8.50 -7.84
C ILE A 106 2.06 9.48 -7.22
N VAL A 107 2.15 9.79 -5.93
CA VAL A 107 1.22 10.74 -5.28
C VAL A 107 1.29 12.13 -5.90
N TRP A 108 2.48 12.61 -6.26
CA TRP A 108 2.65 13.90 -6.95
C TRP A 108 1.96 13.92 -8.31
N ASN A 109 2.04 12.82 -9.06
CA ASN A 109 1.38 12.68 -10.36
C ASN A 109 -0.15 12.52 -10.25
N TYR A 110 -0.67 11.88 -9.19
CA TYR A 110 -2.11 11.69 -8.96
C TYR A 110 -2.78 12.82 -8.15
N GLY A 111 -2.01 13.75 -7.59
CA GLY A 111 -2.51 14.95 -6.90
C GLY A 111 -3.23 15.95 -7.82
N ARG A 112 -3.27 15.70 -9.14
CA ARG A 112 -4.00 16.52 -10.13
C ARG A 112 -5.36 16.00 -10.56
N GLU A 113 -5.74 14.77 -10.22
CA GLU A 113 -7.10 14.19 -10.28
C GLU A 113 -7.01 12.66 -10.22
N PRO A 114 -7.86 11.95 -9.46
CA PRO A 114 -8.04 10.52 -9.60
C PRO A 114 -9.08 10.26 -10.70
N THR A 115 -8.75 10.53 -11.96
CA THR A 115 -9.56 10.13 -13.12
C THR A 115 -8.97 8.88 -13.76
N GLY A 116 -9.14 7.74 -13.08
CA GLY A 116 -8.76 6.44 -13.64
C GLY A 116 -8.83 5.30 -12.63
N GLY A 117 -9.96 4.60 -12.61
CA GLY A 117 -10.06 3.24 -12.07
C GLY A 117 -10.58 3.14 -10.63
N ASN A 118 -11.81 2.65 -10.51
CA ASN A 118 -12.58 2.45 -9.27
C ASN A 118 -11.91 1.57 -8.19
N THR A 119 -10.75 1.00 -8.43
CA THR A 119 -10.12 -0.02 -7.59
C THR A 119 -9.44 0.56 -6.35
N ILE A 120 -8.73 1.70 -6.49
CA ILE A 120 -7.96 2.32 -5.38
C ILE A 120 -8.88 3.03 -4.39
N LYS A 121 -9.91 3.75 -4.88
CA LYS A 121 -10.97 4.30 -4.01
C LYS A 121 -11.71 3.17 -3.30
N ALA A 122 -12.06 2.07 -3.96
CA ALA A 122 -12.75 0.95 -3.30
C ALA A 122 -11.91 0.29 -2.19
N MET A 123 -10.59 0.17 -2.36
CA MET A 123 -9.68 -0.45 -1.38
C MET A 123 -9.50 0.38 -0.10
N VAL A 124 -9.52 1.72 -0.20
CA VAL A 124 -9.32 2.60 0.96
C VAL A 124 -10.64 2.98 1.65
N THR A 125 -11.80 2.85 0.97
CA THR A 125 -13.09 3.34 1.47
C THR A 125 -14.00 2.27 2.09
N ARG A 126 -13.65 0.97 2.04
CA ARG A 126 -14.39 -0.08 2.76
C ARG A 126 -14.07 -0.01 4.26
N ARG A 127 -14.90 0.75 4.98
CA ARG A 127 -15.01 0.80 6.45
C ARG A 127 -15.84 -0.38 6.96
#